data_AF-A0A7C1JK17-F1
#
_entry.id   AF-A0A7C1JK17-F1
#
_cell.length_a   1.000
_cell.length_b   1.000
_cell.length_c   1.000
_cell.angle_alpha   90.00
_cell.angle_beta   90.00
_cell.angle_gamma   90.00
#
_symmetry.space_group_name_H-M   'P 1'
#
loop_
_entity.id
_entity.type
_entity.pdbx_description
1 polymer ?
#
loop_
_entity_poly.entity_id
_entity_poly.type
_entity_poly.pdbx_seq_one_letter_code
_entity_poly.pdbx_strand_id
1 'polypeptide(L)'
;MKHRLHSSIWLIVLIMTALMLSACTAVAPSPAAEAPAAATEPPAGKAPTVALIYGVRGDGFYITMEAGARAKAQELGVNFFADGPA
;
A
#
# COMPACT_ATOMS: atom_id res chain seq x y z
N MET A 1 2.15 -31.85 33.51
CA MET A 1 2.84 -30.91 32.59
C MET A 1 2.00 -30.46 31.39
N LYS A 2 1.20 -31.34 30.74
CA LYS A 2 0.35 -30.98 29.58
C LYS A 2 -0.67 -29.84 29.82
N HIS A 3 -1.25 -29.74 31.02
CA HIS A 3 -2.20 -28.65 31.36
C HIS A 3 -1.55 -27.26 31.47
N ARG A 4 -0.28 -27.18 31.89
CA ARG A 4 0.44 -25.88 31.97
C ARG A 4 0.82 -25.36 30.59
N LEU A 5 1.15 -26.26 29.65
CA LEU A 5 1.45 -25.90 28.26
C LEU A 5 0.21 -25.48 27.48
N HIS A 6 -0.93 -26.17 27.67
CA HIS A 6 -2.22 -25.77 27.06
C HIS A 6 -2.73 -24.44 27.60
N SER A 7 -2.53 -24.17 28.90
CA SER A 7 -2.89 -22.88 29.53
C SER A 7 -2.05 -21.72 29.00
N SER A 8 -0.75 -21.92 28.75
CA SER A 8 0.11 -20.92 28.12
C SER A 8 -0.23 -20.66 26.66
N ILE A 9 -0.59 -21.70 25.88
CA ILE A 9 -1.01 -21.53 24.48
C ILE A 9 -2.33 -20.76 24.41
N TRP A 10 -3.29 -21.08 25.28
CA TRP A 10 -4.55 -20.34 25.37
C TRP A 10 -4.36 -18.87 25.76
N LEU A 11 -3.42 -18.59 26.67
CA LEU A 11 -3.09 -17.22 27.08
C LEU A 11 -2.46 -16.42 25.92
N ILE A 12 -1.57 -17.03 25.14
CA ILE A 12 -0.94 -16.40 23.98
C ILE A 12 -1.96 -16.12 22.87
N VAL A 13 -2.86 -17.07 22.61
CA VAL A 13 -3.95 -16.88 21.63
C VAL A 13 -4.84 -15.72 22.06
N LEU A 14 -5.28 -15.69 23.32
CA LEU A 14 -6.12 -14.62 23.88
C LEU A 14 -5.48 -13.23 23.76
N ILE A 15 -4.16 -13.13 24.01
CA ILE A 15 -3.41 -11.89 23.87
C ILE A 15 -3.35 -11.46 22.39
N MET A 16 -3.05 -12.38 21.47
CA MET A 16 -3.02 -12.09 20.03
C MET A 16 -4.38 -11.62 19.49
N THR A 17 -5.49 -12.22 19.93
CA THR A 17 -6.83 -11.75 19.52
C THR A 17 -7.17 -10.38 20.11
N ALA A 18 -6.72 -10.07 21.34
CA ALA A 18 -6.92 -8.76 21.94
C ALA A 18 -6.14 -7.65 21.20
N LEU A 19 -4.92 -7.93 20.71
CA LEU A 19 -4.16 -6.96 19.90
C LEU A 19 -4.85 -6.66 18.56
N MET A 20 -5.51 -7.63 17.93
CA MET A 20 -6.23 -7.42 16.67
C MET A 20 -7.50 -6.55 16.82
N LEU A 21 -8.17 -6.58 17.97
CA LEU A 21 -9.36 -5.75 18.22
C LEU A 21 -9.04 -4.28 18.55
N SER A 22 -7.79 -3.96 18.93
CA SER A 22 -7.36 -2.61 19.30
C SER A 22 -7.10 -1.68 18.11
N ALA A 23 -7.24 -2.15 16.86
CA ALA A 23 -7.06 -1.33 15.66
C ALA A 23 -8.33 -0.54 15.25
N CYS A 24 -9.47 -0.80 15.90
CA CYS A 24 -10.75 -0.14 15.61
C CYS A 24 -11.16 0.87 16.69
N THR A 25 -10.22 1.65 17.25
CA THR A 25 -10.59 2.74 18.15
C THR A 25 -11.18 3.89 17.33
N ALA A 26 -12.39 4.31 17.71
CA ALA A 26 -13.07 5.44 17.08
C ALA A 26 -12.27 6.72 17.33
N VAL A 27 -11.94 7.43 16.23
CA VAL A 27 -11.34 8.76 16.26
C VAL A 27 -12.27 9.70 17.02
N ALA A 28 -11.75 10.42 18.02
CA ALA A 28 -12.51 11.39 18.80
C ALA A 28 -13.21 12.42 17.88
N PRO A 29 -14.42 12.89 18.21
CA PRO A 29 -15.10 13.90 17.41
C PRO A 29 -14.28 15.19 17.42
N SER A 30 -13.69 15.51 16.26
CA SER A 30 -13.15 16.83 15.94
C SER A 30 -14.27 17.87 16.06
N PRO A 31 -14.05 19.08 16.60
CA PRO A 31 -15.10 20.08 16.72
C PRO A 31 -15.68 20.42 15.35
N ALA A 32 -17.01 20.48 15.29
CA ALA A 32 -17.78 20.74 14.09
C ALA A 32 -17.39 22.09 13.45
N ALA A 33 -16.93 22.04 12.20
CA ALA A 33 -17.68 22.52 11.03
C ALA A 33 -16.72 22.78 9.86
N GLU A 34 -16.73 21.89 8.88
CA GLU A 34 -16.85 22.29 7.48
C GLU A 34 -17.46 21.09 6.74
N ALA A 35 -18.47 21.35 5.91
CA ALA A 35 -18.91 20.37 4.93
C ALA A 35 -17.67 19.86 4.18
N PRO A 36 -17.64 18.60 3.69
CA PRO A 36 -16.54 18.16 2.85
C PRO A 36 -16.41 19.19 1.73
N ALA A 37 -15.35 20.00 1.79
CA ALA A 37 -14.97 20.82 0.67
C ALA A 37 -14.83 19.82 -0.46
N ALA A 38 -15.72 19.93 -1.45
CA ALA A 38 -15.64 19.13 -2.65
C ALA A 38 -14.17 19.16 -3.05
N ALA A 39 -13.53 17.98 -3.04
CA ALA A 39 -12.15 17.85 -3.43
C ALA A 39 -12.06 18.55 -4.77
N THR A 40 -11.45 19.73 -4.77
CA THR A 40 -11.21 20.47 -5.99
C THR A 40 -10.25 19.57 -6.73
N GLU A 41 -10.78 18.84 -7.71
CA GLU A 41 -9.95 18.09 -8.64
C GLU A 41 -8.88 19.08 -9.10
N PRO A 42 -7.59 18.75 -8.91
CA PRO A 42 -6.53 19.55 -9.48
C PRO A 42 -6.90 19.78 -10.95
N PRO A 43 -6.77 21.01 -11.48
CA PRO A 43 -7.11 21.29 -12.87
C PRO A 43 -6.47 20.20 -13.70
N ALA A 44 -7.25 19.53 -14.57
CA ALA A 44 -6.86 18.34 -15.34
C ALA A 44 -5.48 18.56 -15.98
N GLY A 45 -4.45 18.24 -15.21
CA GLY A 45 -3.07 18.44 -15.57
C GLY A 45 -2.74 17.40 -16.60
N LYS A 46 -1.80 17.69 -17.48
CA LYS A 46 -1.25 16.66 -18.37
C LYS A 46 -0.87 15.44 -17.53
N ALA A 47 -1.25 14.25 -17.99
CA ALA A 47 -0.94 13.00 -17.31
C ALA A 47 0.56 12.98 -16.95
N PRO A 48 0.92 12.72 -15.69
CA PRO A 48 2.32 12.71 -15.28
C PRO A 48 3.07 11.64 -16.07
N THR A 49 4.35 11.89 -16.32
CA THR A 49 5.23 10.95 -16.99
C THR A 49 6.16 10.31 -15.96
N VAL A 50 6.19 8.98 -15.95
CA VAL A 50 6.98 8.16 -15.03
C VAL A 50 8.02 7.38 -15.82
N ALA A 51 9.27 7.43 -15.35
CA ALA A 51 10.40 6.70 -15.91
C ALA A 51 10.88 5.65 -14.90
N LEU A 52 11.03 4.40 -15.34
CA LEU A 52 11.69 3.35 -14.57
C LEU A 52 13.08 3.10 -15.16
N ILE A 53 14.13 3.43 -14.40
CA ILE A 53 15.52 3.29 -14.86
C ILE A 53 16.18 2.09 -14.18
N TYR A 54 16.60 1.12 -14.99
CA TYR A 54 17.24 -0.11 -14.53
C TYR A 54 18.74 0.06 -14.35
N GLY A 55 19.32 -0.79 -13.49
CA GLY A 55 20.77 -0.96 -13.40
C GLY A 55 21.35 -1.86 -14.49
N VAL A 56 20.54 -2.76 -15.08
CA VAL A 56 20.91 -3.66 -16.18
C VAL A 56 19.64 -4.02 -16.95
N ARG A 57 19.66 -3.95 -18.29
CA ARG A 57 18.51 -4.37 -19.11
C ARG A 57 18.53 -5.89 -19.28
N GLY A 58 17.35 -6.51 -19.29
CA GLY A 58 17.19 -7.93 -19.65
C GLY A 58 17.35 -8.93 -18.52
N ASP A 59 17.67 -8.50 -17.30
CA ASP A 59 17.57 -9.36 -16.12
C ASP A 59 16.09 -9.63 -15.78
N GLY A 60 15.78 -10.87 -15.38
CA GLY A 60 14.41 -11.31 -15.09
C GLY A 60 13.73 -10.50 -13.98
N PHE A 61 14.49 -10.00 -13.01
CA PHE A 61 13.99 -9.10 -11.97
C PHE A 61 13.42 -7.82 -12.58
N TYR A 62 14.18 -7.15 -13.46
CA TYR A 62 13.75 -5.90 -14.08
C TYR A 62 12.58 -6.10 -15.06
N ILE A 63 12.54 -7.23 -15.76
CA ILE A 63 11.43 -7.59 -16.67
C ILE A 63 10.10 -7.71 -15.89
N THR A 64 10.10 -8.46 -14.79
CA THR A 64 8.88 -8.65 -13.99
C THR A 64 8.45 -7.36 -13.29
N MET A 65 9.41 -6.57 -12.80
CA MET A 65 9.13 -5.26 -12.23
C MET A 65 8.56 -4.28 -13.27
N GLU A 66 9.08 -4.28 -14.50
CA GLU A 66 8.54 -3.48 -15.61
C GLU A 66 7.07 -3.81 -15.86
N ALA A 67 6.73 -5.10 -15.94
CA ALA A 67 5.37 -5.54 -16.20
C ALA A 67 4.40 -5.03 -15.13
N GLY A 68 4.78 -5.11 -13.85
CA GLY A 68 3.98 -4.58 -12.75
C GLY A 68 3.85 -3.06 -12.77
N ALA A 69 4.95 -2.34 -13.01
CA ALA A 69 4.94 -0.89 -13.11
C ALA A 69 4.07 -0.39 -14.28
N ARG A 70 4.17 -1.06 -15.43
CA ARG A 70 3.37 -0.76 -16.62
C ARG A 70 1.88 -1.02 -16.41
N ALA A 71 1.53 -2.15 -15.78
CA ALA A 71 0.14 -2.44 -15.43
C ALA A 71 -0.43 -1.34 -14.51
N LYS A 72 0.34 -0.94 -13.49
CA LYS A 72 -0.11 0.12 -12.58
C LYS A 72 -0.22 1.49 -13.27
N ALA A 73 0.69 1.79 -14.19
CA ALA A 73 0.64 3.03 -14.94
C ALA A 73 -0.62 3.14 -15.82
N GLN A 74 -1.02 2.02 -16.44
CA GLN A 74 -2.27 1.93 -17.20
C GLN A 74 -3.50 2.15 -16.32
N GLU A 75 -3.55 1.52 -15.13
CA GLU A 75 -4.62 1.72 -14.16
C GLU A 75 -4.77 3.19 -13.72
N LEU A 76 -3.64 3.90 -13.60
CA LEU A 76 -3.59 5.28 -13.13
C LEU A 76 -3.68 6.33 -14.25
N GLY A 77 -3.70 5.90 -15.52
CA GLY A 77 -3.73 6.80 -16.68
C GLY A 77 -2.49 7.70 -16.81
N VAL A 78 -1.33 7.21 -16.37
CA VAL A 78 -0.06 7.97 -16.43
C VAL A 78 0.78 7.53 -17.63
N ASN A 79 1.60 8.43 -18.18
CA ASN A 79 2.55 8.09 -19.22
C ASN A 79 3.73 7.31 -18.60
N PHE A 80 4.15 6.20 -19.21
CA PHE A 80 5.19 5.33 -18.64
C PHE A 80 6.19 4.87 -19.71
N PHE A 81 7.47 4.94 -19.36
CA PHE A 81 8.54 4.29 -20.10
C PHE A 81 9.58 3.70 -19.15
N ALA A 82 10.37 2.76 -19.66
CA ALA A 82 11.46 2.17 -18.92
C ALA A 82 12.70 2.03 -19.78
N ASP A 83 13.87 2.19 -19.16
CA ASP A 83 15.16 2.14 -19.85
C ASP A 83 16.31 1.78 -18.90
N GLY A 84 17.49 1.46 -19.44
CA GLY A 84 18.67 1.13 -18.64
C GLY A 84 19.92 0.87 -19.50
N PRO A 85 21.10 0.67 -18.89
CA PRO A 85 22.28 0.24 -19.62
C PRO A 85 22.09 -1.19 -20.16
N ALA A 86 22.78 -1.50 -21.27
CA ALA A 86 22.82 -2.83 -21.86
C ALA A 86 23.57 -3.83 -20.97
#